data_AF-A0A349MDF8-F1
#
_entry.id   AF-A0A349MDF8-F1
#
_cell.length_a   1.000
_cell.length_b   1.000
_cell.length_c   1.000
_cell.angle_alpha   90.00
_cell.angle_beta   90.00
_cell.angle_gamma   90.00
#
_symmetry.space_group_name_H-M   'P 1'
#
loop_
_entity.id
_entity.type
_entity.pdbx_description
1 polymer ?
#
loop_
_entity_poly.entity_id
_entity_poly.type
_entity_poly.pdbx_seq_one_letter_code
_entity_poly.pdbx_strand_id
1 'polypeptide(L)'
;MLENLQAMWRDGGMLTRLVWVNAAVFLVLMTLDVVDTIGGGVISAVLPADGARTLATSWRIDVLAQRPWSVLTHMFTHQGVWHVAVNMLLLFWMGRVYHGEVGSRRLLSTYLAGGLAGFAAYFFLTNGFKPLQSGTYALGASASVMAIFGAIATLRPTLKFNLILFGPVSLKHLFWG
;
A
#
# COMPACT_ATOMS: atom_id res chain seq x y z
N MET A 1 25.94 -13.13 -7.73
CA MET A 1 24.99 -12.49 -6.78
C MET A 1 24.47 -11.15 -7.32
N LEU A 2 25.36 -10.23 -7.75
CA LEU A 2 24.97 -8.94 -8.35
C LEU A 2 24.24 -9.07 -9.69
N GLU A 3 24.62 -10.05 -10.53
CA GLU A 3 23.96 -10.31 -11.82
C GLU A 3 22.52 -10.82 -11.66
N ASN A 4 22.24 -11.63 -10.62
CA ASN A 4 20.87 -12.06 -10.30
C ASN A 4 20.01 -10.90 -9.78
N LEU A 5 20.60 -9.96 -9.04
CA LEU A 5 19.92 -8.73 -8.60
C LEU A 5 19.63 -7.79 -9.79
N GLN A 6 20.57 -7.66 -10.72
CA GLN A 6 20.38 -6.88 -11.95
C GLN A 6 19.40 -7.54 -12.93
N ALA A 7 19.39 -8.88 -13.02
CA ALA A 7 18.38 -9.62 -13.77
C ALA A 7 17.00 -9.52 -13.11
N MET A 8 16.88 -9.62 -11.79
CA MET A 8 15.62 -9.34 -11.08
C MET A 8 15.13 -7.89 -11.21
N TRP A 9 16.03 -6.94 -11.49
CA TRP A 9 15.69 -5.53 -11.77
C TRP A 9 15.35 -5.29 -13.26
N ARG A 10 16.04 -5.98 -14.19
CA ARG A 10 15.80 -5.93 -15.65
C ARG A 10 14.58 -6.75 -16.08
N ASP A 11 14.38 -7.93 -15.49
CA ASP A 11 13.18 -8.77 -15.55
C ASP A 11 12.15 -8.41 -14.46
N GLY A 12 12.48 -7.39 -13.65
CA GLY A 12 11.66 -6.89 -12.55
C GLY A 12 10.38 -6.27 -13.08
N GLY A 13 9.39 -7.13 -13.33
CA GLY A 13 8.03 -6.72 -13.66
C GLY A 13 7.53 -5.67 -12.68
N MET A 14 6.50 -4.94 -13.08
CA MET A 14 5.90 -3.87 -12.28
C MET A 14 5.68 -4.22 -10.79
N LEU A 15 5.44 -5.50 -10.49
CA LEU A 15 5.36 -6.01 -9.11
C LEU A 15 6.58 -5.65 -8.27
N THR A 16 7.77 -6.02 -8.75
CA THR A 16 9.04 -5.78 -8.05
C THR A 16 9.24 -4.28 -7.81
N ARG A 17 8.89 -3.46 -8.80
CA ARG A 17 8.97 -1.99 -8.69
C ARG A 17 8.03 -1.45 -7.61
N LEU A 18 6.78 -1.92 -7.58
CA LEU A 18 5.82 -1.50 -6.54
C LEU A 18 6.31 -1.89 -5.15
N VAL A 19 6.84 -3.10 -4.97
CA VAL A 19 7.38 -3.55 -3.68
C VAL A 19 8.56 -2.68 -3.24
N TRP A 20 9.53 -2.45 -4.14
CA TRP A 20 10.69 -1.61 -3.84
C TRP A 20 10.34 -0.15 -3.55
N VAL A 21 9.41 0.44 -4.29
CA VAL A 21 8.97 1.82 -4.05
C VAL A 21 8.34 1.95 -2.67
N ASN A 22 7.44 1.04 -2.29
CA ASN A 22 6.83 1.05 -0.95
C ASN A 22 7.87 0.86 0.16
N ALA A 23 8.80 -0.08 -0.03
CA ALA A 23 9.89 -0.30 0.92
C ALA A 23 10.82 0.91 1.04
N ALA A 24 11.20 1.53 -0.09
CA ALA A 24 12.07 2.70 -0.11
C ALA A 24 11.41 3.91 0.55
N VAL A 25 10.14 4.20 0.23
CA VAL A 25 9.37 5.28 0.87
C VAL A 25 9.29 5.06 2.38
N PHE A 26 8.98 3.83 2.81
CA PHE A 26 8.95 3.50 4.23
C PHE A 26 10.30 3.71 4.92
N LEU A 27 11.41 3.22 4.32
CA LEU A 27 12.74 3.36 4.89
C LEU A 27 13.20 4.83 4.98
N VAL A 28 12.90 5.63 3.97
CA VAL A 28 13.20 7.08 3.98
C VAL A 28 12.44 7.77 5.09
N LEU A 29 11.12 7.55 5.20
CA LEU A 29 10.30 8.17 6.25
C LEU A 29 10.73 7.72 7.64
N MET A 30 10.98 6.43 7.83
CA MET A 30 11.48 5.87 9.08
C MET A 30 12.83 6.50 9.47
N THR A 31 13.74 6.69 8.51
CA THR A 31 15.03 7.32 8.77
C THR A 31 14.86 8.78 9.16
N LEU A 32 14.01 9.53 8.46
CA LEU A 32 13.70 10.91 8.83
C LEU A 32 13.13 10.99 10.24
N ASP A 33 12.20 10.11 10.62
CA ASP A 33 11.58 10.10 11.95
C ASP A 33 12.58 9.73 13.05
N VAL A 34 13.47 8.78 12.79
CA VAL A 34 14.55 8.43 13.73
C VAL A 34 15.52 9.60 13.91
N VAL A 35 15.97 10.23 12.82
CA VAL A 35 16.88 11.39 12.88
C VAL A 35 16.22 12.56 13.59
N ASP A 36 14.94 12.82 13.34
CA ASP A 36 14.17 13.91 13.96
C ASP A 36 14.01 13.69 15.47
N THR A 37 13.77 12.44 15.88
CA THR A 37 13.66 12.05 17.30
C THR A 37 14.99 12.22 18.02
N ILE A 38 16.11 11.82 17.40
CA ILE A 38 17.46 11.93 17.98
C ILE A 38 17.96 13.38 17.97
N GLY A 39 17.67 14.11 16.88
CA GLY A 39 18.11 15.48 16.65
C GLY A 39 17.29 16.56 17.35
N GLY A 40 16.28 16.18 18.15
CA GLY A 40 15.48 17.11 18.93
C GLY A 40 14.47 17.94 18.12
N GLY A 41 13.95 17.41 17.00
CA GLY A 41 12.88 18.05 16.24
C GLY A 41 13.35 19.00 15.12
N VAL A 42 14.64 19.00 14.77
CA VAL A 42 15.18 19.90 13.73
C VAL A 42 14.53 19.65 12.36
N ILE A 43 14.16 18.40 12.05
CA ILE A 43 13.51 18.09 10.77
C ILE A 43 12.04 18.51 10.83
N SER A 44 11.33 18.23 11.93
CA SER A 44 9.93 18.62 12.11
C SER A 44 9.69 20.13 12.11
N ALA A 45 10.71 20.94 12.45
CA ALA A 45 10.66 22.39 12.33
C ALA A 45 10.50 22.90 10.88
N VAL A 46 10.97 22.13 9.90
CA VAL A 46 10.90 22.47 8.46
C VAL A 46 9.90 21.61 7.71
N LEU A 47 9.89 20.31 8.01
CA LEU A 47 9.03 19.30 7.40
C LEU A 47 8.13 18.68 8.47
N PRO A 48 6.86 19.11 8.57
CA PRO A 48 5.93 18.66 9.60
C PRO A 48 5.87 17.13 9.71
N ALA A 49 5.90 16.61 10.94
CA ALA A 49 5.86 15.17 11.23
C ALA A 49 4.44 14.57 11.18
N ASP A 50 3.41 15.37 10.91
CA ASP A 50 2.02 14.95 10.94
C ASP A 50 1.63 14.10 9.72
N GLY A 51 0.77 13.12 9.97
CA GLY A 51 0.41 12.09 9.00
C GLY A 51 1.60 11.17 8.74
N ALA A 52 2.03 11.09 7.48
CA ALA A 52 3.32 10.50 7.12
C ALA A 52 4.15 11.59 6.44
N ARG A 53 4.62 12.56 7.22
CA ARG A 53 5.30 13.77 6.74
C ARG A 53 4.60 14.42 5.54
N THR A 54 3.30 14.71 5.69
CA THR A 54 2.41 15.28 4.65
C THR A 54 1.98 14.36 3.50
N LEU A 55 2.44 13.11 3.47
CA LEU A 55 2.11 12.16 2.38
C LEU A 55 0.86 11.31 2.65
N ALA A 56 0.38 11.26 3.90
CA ALA A 56 -0.85 10.57 4.26
C ALA A 56 -2.07 11.39 3.83
N THR A 57 -3.13 10.70 3.38
CA THR A 57 -4.38 11.35 2.96
C THR A 57 -5.26 11.64 4.18
N SER A 58 -6.27 12.49 4.01
CA SER A 58 -7.21 12.86 5.06
C SER A 58 -8.64 12.93 4.53
N TRP A 59 -9.62 12.72 5.40
CA TRP A 59 -11.02 12.98 5.08
C TRP A 59 -11.38 14.47 5.12
N ARG A 60 -10.51 15.30 5.71
CA ARG A 60 -10.70 16.75 5.84
C ARG A 60 -10.35 17.48 4.54
N ILE A 61 -11.32 18.22 4.01
CA ILE A 61 -11.15 18.94 2.74
C ILE A 61 -10.09 20.05 2.82
N ASP A 62 -9.95 20.69 3.98
CA ASP A 62 -8.96 21.75 4.21
C ASP A 62 -7.52 21.21 4.19
N VAL A 63 -7.31 19.98 4.66
CA VAL A 63 -6.01 19.29 4.60
C VAL A 63 -5.72 18.84 3.17
N LEU A 64 -6.71 18.27 2.48
CA LEU A 64 -6.57 17.84 1.09
C LEU A 64 -6.26 18.99 0.14
N ALA A 65 -6.88 20.16 0.36
CA ALA A 65 -6.62 21.37 -0.44
C ALA A 65 -5.17 21.84 -0.34
N GLN A 66 -4.55 21.68 0.83
CA GLN A 66 -3.15 22.02 1.06
C GLN A 66 -2.18 20.93 0.56
N ARG A 67 -2.66 19.68 0.46
CA ARG A 67 -1.83 18.51 0.15
C ARG A 67 -2.51 17.62 -0.90
N PRO A 68 -2.77 18.12 -2.14
CA PRO A 68 -3.50 17.36 -3.16
C PRO A 68 -2.78 16.08 -3.58
N TRP A 69 -1.45 16.03 -3.47
CA TRP A 69 -0.64 14.83 -3.72
C TRP A 69 -0.96 13.68 -2.75
N SER A 70 -1.49 13.98 -1.55
CA SER A 70 -1.78 12.98 -0.52
C SER A 70 -2.77 11.92 -0.99
N VAL A 71 -3.64 12.24 -1.96
CA VAL A 71 -4.58 11.31 -2.60
C VAL A 71 -3.88 10.17 -3.36
N LEU A 72 -2.63 10.37 -3.80
CA LEU A 72 -1.83 9.33 -4.44
C LEU A 72 -0.73 8.81 -3.53
N THR A 73 -0.06 9.70 -2.79
CA THR A 73 1.12 9.31 -2.00
C THR A 73 0.76 8.43 -0.81
N HIS A 74 -0.47 8.51 -0.28
CA HIS A 74 -0.90 7.69 0.84
C HIS A 74 -0.79 6.19 0.54
N MET A 75 -0.89 5.81 -0.74
CA MET A 75 -0.84 4.44 -1.23
C MET A 75 0.55 3.82 -1.08
N PHE A 76 1.58 4.62 -0.77
CA PHE A 76 2.98 4.19 -0.65
C PHE A 76 3.55 4.36 0.76
N THR A 77 2.82 5.04 1.64
CA THR A 77 3.25 5.32 3.02
C THR A 77 2.70 4.29 3.99
N HIS A 78 3.49 3.91 5.00
CA HIS A 78 3.10 2.89 5.98
C HIS A 78 3.46 3.31 7.39
N GLN A 79 2.64 2.92 8.36
CA GLN A 79 2.86 3.13 9.77
C GLN A 79 3.40 1.85 10.41
N GLY A 80 4.69 1.84 10.74
CA GLY A 80 5.35 0.72 11.39
C GLY A 80 5.80 -0.40 10.45
N VAL A 81 6.81 -1.14 10.90
CA VAL A 81 7.49 -2.20 10.12
C VAL A 81 6.54 -3.34 9.77
N TRP A 82 5.69 -3.75 10.72
CA TRP A 82 4.76 -4.85 10.49
C TRP A 82 3.70 -4.52 9.42
N HIS A 83 3.23 -3.28 9.39
CA HIS A 83 2.23 -2.84 8.42
C HIS A 83 2.77 -2.90 6.98
N VAL A 84 4.00 -2.42 6.74
CA VAL A 84 4.62 -2.56 5.41
C VAL A 84 4.96 -4.01 5.08
N ALA A 85 5.45 -4.80 6.04
CA ALA A 85 5.80 -6.19 5.81
C ALA A 85 4.61 -7.03 5.34
N VAL A 86 3.45 -6.92 6.01
CA VAL A 86 2.24 -7.66 5.63
C VAL A 86 1.72 -7.20 4.27
N ASN A 87 1.68 -5.90 4.00
CA ASN A 87 1.26 -5.38 2.70
C ASN A 87 2.15 -5.89 1.56
N MET A 88 3.47 -5.85 1.75
CA MET A 88 4.42 -6.26 0.71
C MET A 88 4.44 -7.77 0.52
N LEU A 89 4.26 -8.56 1.58
CA LEU A 89 4.13 -10.01 1.48
C LEU A 89 2.89 -10.39 0.65
N LEU A 90 1.75 -9.80 0.97
CA LEU A 90 0.50 -10.07 0.27
C LEU A 90 0.53 -9.55 -1.18
N LEU A 91 1.10 -8.35 -1.40
CA LEU A 91 1.34 -7.80 -2.73
C LEU A 91 2.22 -8.74 -3.55
N PHE A 92 3.31 -9.24 -2.97
CA PHE A 92 4.24 -10.13 -3.67
C PHE A 92 3.55 -11.45 -4.07
N TRP A 93 2.81 -12.09 -3.17
CA TRP A 93 2.13 -13.34 -3.48
C TRP A 93 0.99 -13.16 -4.48
N MET A 94 0.04 -12.27 -4.20
CA MET A 94 -1.13 -12.08 -5.06
C MET A 94 -0.77 -11.36 -6.35
N GLY A 95 0.10 -10.36 -6.26
CA GLY A 95 0.59 -9.60 -7.40
C GLY A 95 1.43 -10.44 -8.35
N ARG A 96 2.17 -11.46 -7.89
CA ARG A 96 2.90 -12.38 -8.79
C ARG A 96 1.94 -13.21 -9.64
N VAL A 97 0.90 -13.78 -9.02
CA VAL A 97 -0.11 -14.55 -9.76
C VAL A 97 -0.85 -13.62 -10.73
N TYR A 98 -1.32 -12.47 -10.25
CA TYR A 98 -2.04 -11.50 -11.07
C TYR A 98 -1.18 -10.97 -12.23
N HIS A 99 0.09 -10.65 -11.97
CA HIS A 99 1.04 -10.22 -13.01
C HIS A 99 1.23 -11.27 -14.09
N GLY A 100 1.28 -12.56 -13.74
CA GLY A 100 1.36 -13.65 -14.70
C GLY A 100 0.11 -13.78 -15.59
N GLU A 101 -1.07 -13.44 -15.07
CA GLU A 101 -2.34 -13.51 -15.81
C GLU A 101 -2.57 -12.28 -16.72
N VAL A 102 -2.21 -11.09 -16.25
CA VAL A 102 -2.65 -9.83 -16.89
C VAL A 102 -1.51 -8.89 -17.32
N GLY A 103 -0.27 -9.22 -16.95
CA GLY A 103 0.91 -8.43 -17.26
C GLY A 103 1.07 -7.15 -16.41
N SER A 104 2.17 -6.43 -16.64
CA SER A 104 2.61 -5.31 -15.80
C SER A 104 1.70 -4.08 -15.85
N ARG A 105 1.14 -3.76 -17.02
CA ARG A 105 0.29 -2.57 -17.18
C ARG A 105 -0.98 -2.68 -16.34
N ARG A 106 -1.66 -3.83 -16.40
CA ARG A 106 -2.89 -4.08 -15.65
C ARG A 106 -2.61 -4.21 -14.15
N LEU A 107 -1.48 -4.80 -13.75
CA LEU A 107 -1.05 -4.77 -12.34
C LEU A 107 -0.96 -3.33 -11.79
N LEU A 108 -0.27 -2.43 -12.50
CA LEU A 108 -0.17 -1.04 -12.07
C LEU A 108 -1.53 -0.36 -12.01
N SER A 109 -2.34 -0.51 -13.07
CA SER A 109 -3.67 0.10 -13.12
C SER A 109 -4.57 -0.37 -11.99
N THR A 110 -4.55 -1.66 -11.66
CA THR A 110 -5.33 -2.23 -10.55
C THR A 110 -4.82 -1.74 -9.20
N TYR A 111 -3.50 -1.62 -9.01
CA TYR A 111 -2.93 -1.02 -7.80
C TYR A 111 -3.40 0.43 -7.62
N LEU A 112 -3.27 1.26 -8.66
CA LEU A 112 -3.65 2.67 -8.62
C LEU A 112 -5.17 2.86 -8.45
N ALA A 113 -5.97 2.13 -9.22
CA ALA A 113 -7.42 2.18 -9.11
C ALA A 113 -7.90 1.71 -7.73
N GLY A 114 -7.28 0.66 -7.18
CA GLY A 114 -7.60 0.13 -5.87
C GLY A 114 -7.39 1.14 -4.74
N GLY A 115 -6.22 1.80 -4.70
CA GLY A 115 -5.99 2.82 -3.67
C GLY A 115 -6.82 4.09 -3.88
N LEU A 116 -7.09 4.51 -5.12
CA LEU A 116 -8.01 5.63 -5.38
C LEU A 116 -9.45 5.30 -4.94
N ALA A 117 -9.91 4.08 -5.21
CA ALA A 117 -11.21 3.60 -4.73
C ALA A 117 -11.25 3.52 -3.20
N GLY A 118 -10.16 3.05 -2.57
CA GLY A 118 -10.02 3.05 -1.12
C GLY A 118 -10.03 4.45 -0.51
N PHE A 119 -9.35 5.41 -1.14
CA PHE A 119 -9.41 6.82 -0.75
C PHE A 119 -10.83 7.37 -0.87
N ALA A 120 -11.51 7.15 -2.00
CA ALA A 120 -12.87 7.62 -2.20
C ALA A 120 -13.81 7.03 -1.13
N ALA A 121 -13.71 5.72 -0.89
CA ALA A 121 -14.49 5.05 0.16
C ALA A 121 -14.22 5.66 1.54
N TYR A 122 -12.95 5.82 1.92
CA TYR A 122 -12.56 6.47 3.18
C TYR A 122 -13.13 7.90 3.28
N PHE A 123 -12.94 8.72 2.24
CA PHE A 123 -13.38 10.11 2.22
C PHE A 123 -14.91 10.23 2.39
N PHE A 124 -15.69 9.49 1.59
CA PHE A 124 -17.15 9.58 1.63
C PHE A 124 -17.74 8.96 2.90
N LEU A 125 -17.23 7.82 3.36
CA LEU A 125 -17.73 7.17 4.57
C LEU A 125 -17.45 8.01 5.81
N THR A 126 -16.24 8.56 5.95
CA THR A 126 -15.88 9.37 7.12
C THR A 126 -16.56 10.75 7.13
N ASN A 127 -16.81 11.36 5.96
CA ASN A 127 -17.62 12.58 5.89
C ASN A 127 -19.13 12.31 6.08
N GLY A 128 -19.63 11.17 5.61
CA GLY A 128 -21.04 10.78 5.74
C GLY A 128 -21.43 10.24 7.11
N PHE A 129 -20.49 9.73 7.90
CA PHE A 129 -20.77 9.09 9.18
C PHE A 129 -19.80 9.57 10.27
N LYS A 130 -20.26 10.55 11.08
CA LYS A 130 -19.47 11.21 12.14
C LYS A 130 -18.72 10.27 13.09
N PRO A 131 -19.27 9.10 13.51
CA PRO A 131 -18.53 8.19 14.39
C PRO A 131 -17.22 7.63 13.78
N LEU A 132 -17.05 7.67 12.45
CA LEU A 132 -15.82 7.24 11.78
C LEU A 132 -14.73 8.34 11.74
N GLN A 133 -14.99 9.51 12.31
CA GLN A 133 -14.03 10.62 12.37
C GLN A 133 -13.00 10.48 13.52
N SER A 134 -12.72 9.25 13.97
CA SER A 134 -11.81 8.95 15.08
C SER A 134 -10.32 9.10 14.75
N GLY A 135 -9.97 9.27 13.46
CA GLY A 135 -8.60 9.55 13.01
C GLY A 135 -8.59 10.56 11.86
N THR A 136 -7.54 11.37 11.78
CA THR A 136 -7.41 12.40 10.72
C THR A 136 -6.78 11.86 9.44
N TYR A 137 -5.92 10.84 9.55
CA TYR A 137 -5.09 10.39 8.45
C TYR A 137 -5.35 8.93 8.09
N ALA A 138 -5.32 8.65 6.79
CA ALA A 138 -5.27 7.30 6.24
C ALA A 138 -4.01 7.15 5.38
N LEU A 139 -3.38 5.98 5.50
CA LEU A 139 -2.17 5.63 4.78
C LEU A 139 -2.01 4.11 4.70
N GLY A 140 -1.36 3.65 3.65
CA GLY A 140 -1.06 2.24 3.43
C GLY A 140 -1.40 1.81 2.00
N ALA A 141 -0.67 0.80 1.53
CA ALA A 141 -0.96 0.13 0.27
C ALA A 141 -2.19 -0.81 0.35
N SER A 142 -2.81 -0.95 1.51
CA SER A 142 -3.81 -1.99 1.81
C SER A 142 -4.97 -2.01 0.81
N ALA A 143 -5.57 -0.87 0.49
CA ALA A 143 -6.65 -0.78 -0.49
C ALA A 143 -6.19 -1.26 -1.89
N SER A 144 -4.99 -0.88 -2.32
CA SER A 144 -4.37 -1.32 -3.57
C SER A 144 -4.11 -2.83 -3.59
N VAL A 145 -3.58 -3.36 -2.50
CA VAL A 145 -3.28 -4.78 -2.35
C VAL A 145 -4.56 -5.62 -2.30
N MET A 146 -5.59 -5.13 -1.59
CA MET A 146 -6.91 -5.78 -1.56
C MET A 146 -7.58 -5.76 -2.93
N ALA A 147 -7.42 -4.69 -3.71
CA ALA A 147 -7.93 -4.67 -5.08
C ALA A 147 -7.26 -5.73 -5.97
N ILE A 148 -5.93 -5.91 -5.84
CA ILE A 148 -5.21 -6.98 -6.55
C ILE A 148 -5.67 -8.36 -6.06
N PHE A 149 -5.82 -8.55 -4.75
CA PHE A 149 -6.28 -9.81 -4.17
C PHE A 149 -7.72 -10.13 -4.64
N GLY A 150 -8.65 -9.19 -4.54
CA GLY A 150 -10.00 -9.36 -5.06
C GLY A 150 -10.02 -9.65 -6.56
N ALA A 151 -9.21 -8.94 -7.35
CA ALA A 151 -9.10 -9.18 -8.79
C ALA A 151 -8.62 -10.61 -9.11
N ILE A 152 -7.59 -11.12 -8.41
CA ILE A 152 -7.14 -12.49 -8.64
C ILE A 152 -8.11 -13.54 -8.08
N ALA A 153 -8.78 -13.26 -6.96
CA ALA A 153 -9.82 -14.12 -6.42
C ALA A 153 -11.02 -14.25 -7.39
N THR A 154 -11.30 -13.21 -8.16
CA THR A 154 -12.32 -13.24 -9.23
C THR A 154 -11.82 -13.93 -10.51
N LEU A 155 -10.57 -13.68 -10.94
CA LEU A 155 -10.01 -14.31 -12.14
C LEU A 155 -9.69 -15.80 -11.98
N ARG A 156 -9.18 -16.19 -10.80
CA ARG A 156 -8.71 -17.55 -10.50
C ARG A 156 -9.33 -18.05 -9.17
N PRO A 157 -10.67 -18.16 -9.08
CA PRO A 157 -11.36 -18.47 -7.82
C PRO A 157 -11.01 -19.84 -7.22
N THR A 158 -10.64 -20.80 -8.06
CA THR A 158 -10.29 -22.18 -7.68
C THR A 158 -8.79 -22.37 -7.39
N LEU A 159 -7.96 -21.34 -7.56
CA LEU A 159 -6.54 -21.42 -7.24
C LEU A 159 -6.38 -21.65 -5.74
N LYS A 160 -5.59 -22.66 -5.36
CA LYS A 160 -5.39 -23.04 -3.96
C LYS A 160 -4.06 -22.49 -3.46
N PHE A 161 -4.09 -21.85 -2.29
CA PHE A 161 -2.91 -21.46 -1.52
C PHE A 161 -2.78 -22.38 -0.31
N ASN A 162 -1.57 -22.88 -0.08
CA ASN A 162 -1.30 -23.72 1.08
C ASN A 162 -1.02 -22.83 2.29
N LEU A 163 -1.99 -22.72 3.20
CA LEU A 163 -1.81 -22.04 4.47
C LEU A 163 -1.14 -22.99 5.46
N ILE A 164 -0.18 -22.48 6.22
CA ILE A 164 0.60 -23.26 7.20
C ILE A 164 -0.31 -23.97 8.22
N LEU A 165 -1.43 -23.35 8.60
CA LEU A 165 -2.36 -23.86 9.61
C LEU A 165 -3.56 -24.63 9.05
N PHE A 166 -3.98 -24.35 7.81
CA PHE A 166 -5.27 -24.83 7.26
C PHE A 166 -5.13 -25.68 5.99
N GLY A 167 -3.91 -25.91 5.50
CA GLY A 167 -3.68 -26.61 4.25
C GLY A 167 -4.15 -25.82 3.01
N PRO A 168 -4.45 -26.49 1.89
CA PRO A 168 -4.77 -25.83 0.63
C PRO A 168 -6.18 -25.23 0.60
N VAL A 169 -6.30 -23.91 0.72
CA VAL A 169 -7.56 -23.16 0.66
C VAL A 169 -7.69 -22.43 -0.67
N SER A 170 -8.89 -22.44 -1.28
CA SER A 170 -9.15 -21.75 -2.55
C SER A 170 -9.26 -20.23 -2.36
N LEU A 171 -8.72 -19.45 -3.30
CA LEU A 171 -8.72 -17.98 -3.23
C LEU A 171 -10.11 -17.37 -2.99
N LYS A 172 -11.16 -17.94 -3.60
CA LYS A 172 -12.52 -17.44 -3.38
C LYS A 172 -12.95 -17.49 -1.91
N HIS A 173 -12.55 -18.53 -1.17
CA HIS A 173 -12.90 -18.67 0.24
C HIS A 173 -12.04 -17.77 1.13
N LEU A 174 -10.87 -17.37 0.67
CA LEU A 174 -10.01 -16.45 1.43
C LEU A 174 -10.44 -14.99 1.31
N PHE A 175 -11.12 -14.63 0.21
CA PHE A 175 -11.50 -13.25 -0.05
C PHE A 175 -13.01 -13.00 0.05
N TRP A 176 -13.84 -13.93 -0.42
CA TRP A 176 -15.31 -13.81 -0.44
C TRP A 176 -16.02 -14.73 0.55
N GLY A 177 -15.30 -15.69 1.14
CA GLY A 177 -15.85 -16.75 1.97
C GLY A 177 -15.87 -16.44 3.46
#